data_AF-A0A4P5X7G6-F1
#
_entry.id   AF-A0A4P5X7G6-F1
#
_cell.length_a   1.000
_cell.length_b   1.000
_cell.length_c   1.000
_cell.angle_alpha   90.00
_cell.angle_beta   90.00
_cell.angle_gamma   90.00
#
_symmetry.space_group_name_H-M   'P 1'
#
loop_
_entity.id
_entity.type
_entity.pdbx_description
1 polymer ?
#
loop_
_entity_poly.entity_id
_entity_poly.type
_entity_poly.pdbx_seq_one_letter_code
_entity_poly.pdbx_strand_id
1 'polypeptide(L)'
;MKVTCFLALSLVGLLATTAGAQISSAGGSTNQVDVNSLPTSIQLNGVVRDFRERNASGGHPDFERSGASGFSHGNFQEITKDELGVDKKPVFNSTGRRVNSMARDASNRPILQKPYIASRSGDVARSVASGTSNSLAGEASFNQWYRDVPGINLSKQIPITLKRTQGSNVYIFDDKNDETFCSRNGFFPINNDLFGNSGGSGHANTNYHFTYELNTEFTYQAGAGNRFTFTGDDDVFVFVDGKLVIDIGGTHGATSQTIEMDRLSWLQNGETYDLRFFFAERHRTASNFRIETTLVLRNLEPPQTTALFD
;
A
#
# COMPACT_ATOMS: atom_id res chain seq x y z
N MET A 1 -59.07 -59.64 -43.63
CA MET A 1 -58.11 -59.10 -44.63
C MET A 1 -56.75 -59.62 -44.26
N LYS A 2 -56.23 -60.64 -44.98
CA LYS A 2 -55.08 -60.54 -45.93
C LYS A 2 -53.85 -59.88 -45.28
N VAL A 3 -52.62 -60.41 -45.28
CA VAL A 3 -51.90 -61.48 -46.01
C VAL A 3 -50.51 -61.56 -45.33
N THR A 4 -49.95 -62.78 -45.20
CA THR A 4 -48.54 -63.26 -45.43
C THR A 4 -47.34 -62.30 -45.21
N CYS A 5 -46.08 -62.66 -44.90
CA CYS A 5 -45.26 -63.87 -45.01
C CYS A 5 -43.89 -63.61 -44.30
N PHE A 6 -43.18 -64.65 -43.87
CA PHE A 6 -41.74 -64.62 -43.51
C PHE A 6 -40.83 -64.66 -44.76
N LEU A 7 -39.61 -64.09 -44.69
CA LEU A 7 -38.31 -64.53 -45.26
C LEU A 7 -37.23 -63.48 -44.85
N ALA A 8 -36.19 -63.76 -44.06
CA ALA A 8 -34.91 -64.47 -44.31
C ALA A 8 -33.75 -63.60 -44.88
N LEU A 9 -32.65 -63.57 -44.10
CA LEU A 9 -31.21 -63.39 -44.40
C LEU A 9 -30.72 -62.20 -45.27
N SER A 10 -29.82 -61.38 -44.74
CA SER A 10 -28.34 -61.56 -44.75
C SER A 10 -27.58 -60.23 -44.56
N LEU A 11 -26.31 -60.40 -44.18
CA LEU A 11 -25.33 -59.47 -43.63
C LEU A 11 -24.67 -58.57 -44.71
N VAL A 12 -24.57 -57.26 -44.46
CA VAL A 12 -23.48 -56.41 -45.00
C VAL A 12 -23.12 -55.40 -43.91
N GLY A 13 -21.85 -55.42 -43.49
CA GLY A 13 -21.30 -54.49 -42.52
C GLY A 13 -21.01 -53.12 -43.11
N LEU A 14 -21.07 -52.10 -42.26
CA LEU A 14 -20.34 -50.85 -42.45
C LEU A 14 -19.89 -50.35 -41.07
N LEU A 15 -18.58 -50.28 -40.87
CA LEU A 15 -17.95 -49.54 -39.78
C LEU A 15 -18.34 -48.07 -39.91
N ALA A 16 -18.89 -47.47 -38.86
CA ALA A 16 -18.93 -46.03 -38.70
C ALA A 16 -18.53 -45.68 -37.26
N THR A 17 -17.31 -45.15 -37.20
CA THR A 17 -16.58 -44.45 -36.14
C THR A 17 -17.40 -43.88 -34.97
N THR A 18 -16.95 -44.21 -33.77
CA THR A 18 -17.26 -43.56 -32.50
C THR A 18 -16.99 -42.05 -32.55
N ALA A 19 -18.04 -41.23 -32.55
CA ALA A 19 -17.92 -39.81 -32.19
C ALA A 19 -18.04 -39.70 -30.66
N GLY A 20 -16.90 -39.81 -29.98
CA GLY A 20 -16.78 -39.36 -28.60
C GLY A 20 -17.05 -37.86 -28.57
N ALA A 21 -18.12 -37.45 -27.90
CA ALA A 21 -18.36 -36.06 -27.59
C ALA A 21 -17.25 -35.61 -26.63
N GLN A 22 -16.19 -35.00 -27.20
CA GLN A 22 -15.24 -34.23 -26.42
C GLN A 22 -16.00 -33.04 -25.86
N ILE A 23 -16.29 -33.09 -24.56
CA ILE A 23 -16.53 -31.90 -23.77
C ILE A 23 -15.24 -31.10 -23.86
N SER A 24 -15.23 -30.11 -24.75
CA SER A 24 -14.23 -29.05 -24.74
C SER A 24 -14.40 -28.31 -23.42
N SER A 25 -13.62 -28.71 -22.41
CA SER A 25 -13.32 -27.84 -21.29
C SER A 25 -12.74 -26.57 -21.90
N ALA A 26 -13.49 -25.46 -21.81
CA ALA A 26 -12.95 -24.14 -22.05
C ALA A 26 -11.69 -24.04 -21.19
N GLY A 27 -10.53 -24.06 -21.85
CA GLY A 27 -9.25 -23.89 -21.18
C GLY A 27 -9.33 -22.59 -20.42
N GLY A 28 -9.30 -22.67 -19.10
CA GLY A 28 -8.98 -21.50 -18.28
C GLY A 28 -7.64 -21.01 -18.79
N SER A 29 -7.64 -19.85 -19.44
CA SER A 29 -6.41 -19.13 -19.70
C SER A 29 -5.80 -18.88 -18.33
N THR A 30 -4.78 -19.65 -17.97
CA THR A 30 -3.91 -19.24 -16.88
C THR A 30 -3.33 -17.93 -17.37
N ASN A 31 -3.86 -16.80 -16.86
CA ASN A 31 -3.28 -15.47 -17.01
C ASN A 31 -1.94 -15.49 -16.25
N GLN A 32 -1.00 -16.29 -16.74
CA GLN A 32 0.38 -16.28 -16.29
C GLN A 32 0.97 -15.01 -16.84
N VAL A 33 1.30 -14.09 -15.94
CA VAL A 33 2.06 -12.90 -16.27
C VAL A 33 3.37 -13.37 -16.91
N ASP A 34 3.62 -12.97 -18.16
CA ASP A 34 4.92 -13.22 -18.79
C ASP A 34 5.97 -12.38 -18.07
N VAL A 35 6.61 -12.98 -17.07
CA VAL A 35 7.60 -12.32 -16.23
C VAL A 35 8.78 -11.80 -17.05
N ASN A 36 9.07 -12.35 -18.23
CA ASN A 36 10.18 -11.87 -19.06
C ASN A 36 9.86 -10.55 -19.77
N SER A 37 8.58 -10.28 -20.01
CA SER A 37 8.10 -9.04 -20.62
C SER A 37 8.06 -7.84 -19.66
N LEU A 38 8.08 -8.09 -18.35
CA LEU A 38 7.97 -7.02 -17.36
C LEU A 38 9.26 -6.18 -17.30
N PRO A 39 9.19 -4.88 -16.95
CA PRO A 39 10.38 -4.06 -16.80
C PRO A 39 11.24 -4.52 -15.60
N THR A 40 12.56 -4.36 -15.69
CA THR A 40 13.48 -4.71 -14.60
C THR A 40 13.40 -3.76 -13.41
N SER A 41 12.87 -2.56 -13.60
CA SER A 41 12.60 -1.59 -12.54
C SER A 41 11.38 -0.73 -12.86
N ILE A 42 10.80 -0.15 -11.81
CA ILE A 42 9.74 0.84 -11.89
C ILE A 42 10.18 2.02 -11.03
N GLN A 43 10.33 3.20 -11.64
CA GLN A 43 10.50 4.43 -10.89
C GLN A 43 9.12 4.99 -10.56
N LEU A 44 8.91 5.47 -9.34
CA LEU A 44 7.70 6.18 -8.92
C LEU A 44 8.09 7.56 -8.37
N ASN A 45 7.43 8.60 -8.86
CA ASN A 45 7.67 9.97 -8.40
C ASN A 45 6.73 10.32 -7.25
N GLY A 46 7.30 10.59 -6.08
CA GLY A 46 6.54 11.07 -4.94
C GLY A 46 6.83 12.52 -4.61
N VAL A 47 5.95 13.11 -3.79
CA VAL A 47 6.13 14.45 -3.25
C VAL A 47 6.46 14.33 -1.77
N VAL A 48 7.61 14.85 -1.38
CA VAL A 48 7.97 15.00 0.03
C VAL A 48 7.58 16.39 0.49
N ARG A 49 7.11 16.52 1.73
CA ARG A 49 6.86 17.81 2.39
C ARG A 49 7.57 17.84 3.73
N ASP A 50 8.38 18.85 3.93
CA ASP A 50 9.20 19.04 5.13
C ASP A 50 8.47 19.93 6.14
N PHE A 51 8.52 19.54 7.41
CA PHE A 51 7.86 20.21 8.52
C PHE A 51 8.90 20.54 9.60
N ARG A 52 8.69 21.67 10.27
CA ARG A 52 9.48 21.97 11.47
C ARG A 52 8.94 21.17 12.65
N GLU A 53 9.85 20.68 13.50
CA GLU A 53 9.49 20.01 14.75
C GLU A 53 8.59 20.89 15.63
N ARG A 54 7.71 20.28 16.41
CA ARG A 54 6.69 20.98 17.22
C ARG A 54 7.21 22.14 18.07
N ASN A 55 8.39 22.00 18.66
CA ASN A 55 8.93 22.99 19.61
C ASN A 55 9.78 24.07 18.94
N ALA A 56 10.04 23.98 17.64
CA ALA A 56 10.71 25.03 16.88
C ALA A 56 9.76 26.18 16.57
N SER A 57 10.32 27.35 16.23
CA SER A 57 9.52 28.47 15.72
C SER A 57 8.81 28.07 14.43
N GLY A 58 7.48 28.19 14.39
CA GLY A 58 6.67 27.71 13.27
C GLY A 58 6.55 26.18 13.19
N GLY A 59 6.81 25.48 14.30
CA GLY A 59 6.71 24.03 14.42
C GLY A 59 5.30 23.49 14.20
N HIS A 60 5.19 22.32 13.58
CA HIS A 60 3.91 21.64 13.36
C HIS A 60 3.56 20.76 14.57
N PRO A 61 2.32 20.82 15.12
CA PRO A 61 1.98 20.25 16.43
C PRO A 61 1.94 18.71 16.50
N ASP A 62 2.06 18.02 15.36
CA ASP A 62 2.07 16.56 15.24
C ASP A 62 3.47 15.93 15.18
N PHE A 63 4.50 16.71 14.83
CA PHE A 63 5.88 16.22 14.64
C PHE A 63 6.67 16.35 15.95
N GLU A 64 7.13 15.23 16.51
CA GLU A 64 7.61 15.07 17.89
C GLU A 64 6.52 15.18 18.97
N ARG A 65 5.27 14.87 18.60
CA ARG A 65 4.19 14.88 19.58
C ARG A 65 4.32 13.72 20.57
N SER A 66 4.78 14.04 21.77
CA SER A 66 4.61 13.18 22.95
C SER A 66 3.36 13.59 23.75
N GLY A 67 2.58 12.61 24.17
CA GLY A 67 1.44 12.77 25.05
C GLY A 67 1.82 12.44 26.50
N ALA A 68 1.04 12.94 27.47
CA ALA A 68 1.37 12.86 28.91
C ALA A 68 1.29 11.45 29.56
N SER A 69 1.10 10.35 28.81
CA SER A 69 0.79 9.05 29.46
C SER A 69 0.90 7.80 28.55
N GLY A 70 2.01 7.55 27.85
CA GLY A 70 2.24 6.23 27.19
C GLY A 70 1.28 5.84 26.03
N PHE A 71 0.34 6.70 25.67
CA PHE A 71 -0.62 6.54 24.57
C PHE A 71 -0.29 7.42 23.35
N SER A 72 0.89 8.03 23.29
CA SER A 72 1.34 8.78 22.11
C SER A 72 2.19 7.96 21.15
N HIS A 73 2.80 6.87 21.62
CA HIS A 73 3.66 5.97 20.83
C HIS A 73 3.06 4.56 20.79
N GLY A 74 3.05 3.94 19.63
CA GLY A 74 2.52 2.61 19.39
C GLY A 74 1.81 2.52 18.04
N ASN A 75 1.38 1.31 17.73
CA ASN A 75 0.53 1.07 16.56
C ASN A 75 -0.88 1.60 16.84
N PHE A 76 -1.31 2.56 16.03
CA PHE A 76 -2.65 3.12 16.00
C PHE A 76 -3.30 2.82 14.64
N GLN A 77 -4.60 2.66 14.65
CA GLN A 77 -5.43 2.63 13.44
C GLN A 77 -6.53 3.67 13.58
N GLU A 78 -7.31 3.89 12.52
CA GLU A 78 -8.48 4.78 12.54
C GLU A 78 -8.10 6.27 12.72
N ILE A 79 -6.85 6.66 12.42
CA ILE A 79 -6.45 8.07 12.29
C ILE A 79 -7.14 8.67 11.07
N THR A 80 -7.20 7.91 9.98
CA THR A 80 -7.84 8.28 8.72
C THR A 80 -9.20 7.62 8.56
N LYS A 81 -10.09 8.25 7.81
CA LYS A 81 -11.34 7.63 7.35
C LYS A 81 -11.02 6.56 6.31
N ASP A 82 -11.98 5.66 6.12
CA ASP A 82 -11.86 4.56 5.16
C ASP A 82 -11.86 5.04 3.71
N GLU A 83 -12.31 6.26 3.43
CA GLU A 83 -12.38 6.84 2.09
C GLU A 83 -11.56 8.13 1.99
N LEU A 84 -10.90 8.30 0.84
CA LEU A 84 -10.22 9.55 0.51
C LEU A 84 -11.21 10.71 0.35
N GLY A 85 -10.72 11.93 0.60
CA GLY A 85 -11.45 13.16 0.30
C GLY A 85 -11.60 13.39 -1.20
N VAL A 86 -12.39 14.39 -1.56
CA VAL A 86 -12.59 14.81 -2.96
C VAL A 86 -11.29 15.25 -3.64
N ASP A 87 -10.32 15.73 -2.85
CA ASP A 87 -8.97 16.10 -3.29
C ASP A 87 -7.99 14.91 -3.31
N LYS A 88 -8.52 13.69 -3.12
CA LYS A 88 -7.80 12.43 -3.10
C LYS A 88 -6.70 12.37 -2.03
N LYS A 89 -6.92 13.05 -0.89
CA LYS A 89 -6.07 12.98 0.31
C LYS A 89 -6.76 12.21 1.44
N PRO A 90 -6.00 11.66 2.40
CA PRO A 90 -6.57 11.08 3.61
C PRO A 90 -7.41 12.11 4.37
N VAL A 91 -8.54 11.67 4.90
CA VAL A 91 -9.43 12.51 5.71
C VAL A 91 -9.28 12.12 7.17
N PHE A 92 -9.14 13.09 8.06
CA PHE A 92 -9.07 12.84 9.50
C PHE A 92 -10.32 12.09 9.99
N ASN A 93 -10.11 11.11 10.85
CA ASN A 93 -11.18 10.37 11.53
C ASN A 93 -11.07 10.49 13.05
N SER A 94 -9.88 10.26 13.59
CA SER A 94 -9.64 10.36 15.03
C SER A 94 -8.16 10.63 15.30
N THR A 95 -7.82 10.83 16.57
CA THR A 95 -6.42 10.90 16.99
C THR A 95 -5.72 9.54 16.95
N GLY A 96 -6.44 8.44 16.77
CA GLY A 96 -5.94 7.07 16.67
C GLY A 96 -6.53 6.14 17.74
N ARG A 97 -6.69 4.86 17.39
CA ARG A 97 -7.09 3.79 18.29
C ARG A 97 -5.95 2.79 18.45
N ARG A 98 -5.48 2.59 19.68
CA ARG A 98 -4.32 1.72 19.95
C ARG A 98 -4.63 0.28 19.55
N VAL A 99 -3.76 -0.30 18.73
CA VAL A 99 -3.77 -1.71 18.36
C VAL A 99 -2.83 -2.46 19.30
N ASN A 100 -3.37 -3.40 20.06
CA ASN A 100 -2.59 -4.28 20.95
C ASN A 100 -1.97 -5.44 20.16
N SER A 101 -2.71 -5.97 19.18
CA SER A 101 -2.22 -6.97 18.23
C SER A 101 -2.85 -6.75 16.86
N MET A 102 -2.02 -6.74 15.80
CA MET A 102 -2.51 -6.65 14.42
C MET A 102 -3.34 -7.87 14.05
N ALA A 103 -4.31 -7.68 13.14
CA ALA A 103 -4.96 -8.79 12.47
C ALA A 103 -3.93 -9.50 11.58
N ARG A 104 -4.10 -10.80 11.37
CA ARG A 104 -3.17 -11.61 10.58
C ARG A 104 -3.92 -12.54 9.65
N ASP A 105 -3.34 -12.84 8.50
CA ASP A 105 -3.85 -13.89 7.64
C ASP A 105 -3.41 -15.29 8.11
N ALA A 106 -3.88 -16.32 7.42
CA ALA A 106 -3.52 -17.72 7.68
C ALA A 106 -2.01 -18.02 7.51
N SER A 107 -1.25 -17.16 6.83
CA SER A 107 0.22 -17.24 6.71
C SER A 107 0.93 -16.37 7.75
N ASN A 108 0.21 -15.90 8.76
CA ASN A 108 0.70 -15.06 9.85
C ASN A 108 1.21 -13.66 9.41
N ARG A 109 0.92 -13.23 8.18
CA ARG A 109 1.24 -11.88 7.70
C ARG A 109 0.25 -10.89 8.31
N PRO A 110 0.70 -9.74 8.83
CA PRO A 110 -0.23 -8.72 9.31
C PRO A 110 -1.06 -8.16 8.15
N ILE A 111 -2.36 -7.97 8.39
CA ILE A 111 -3.33 -7.43 7.41
C ILE A 111 -4.20 -6.36 8.06
N LEU A 112 -4.83 -5.51 7.24
CA LEU A 112 -5.89 -4.64 7.70
C LEU A 112 -7.24 -5.39 7.69
N GLN A 113 -8.00 -5.29 8.79
CA GLN A 113 -9.35 -5.83 8.89
C GLN A 113 -10.37 -4.70 8.81
N LYS A 114 -11.19 -4.70 7.75
CA LYS A 114 -12.30 -3.76 7.53
C LYS A 114 -13.51 -4.50 6.96
N PRO A 115 -14.75 -4.02 7.13
CA PRO A 115 -15.95 -4.70 6.63
C PRO A 115 -15.96 -4.94 5.11
N TYR A 116 -15.24 -4.11 4.35
CA TYR A 116 -15.13 -4.22 2.89
C TYR A 116 -13.92 -5.06 2.44
N ILE A 117 -13.04 -5.51 3.33
CA ILE A 117 -11.92 -6.41 3.01
C ILE A 117 -12.35 -7.82 3.39
N ALA A 118 -12.48 -8.71 2.40
CA ALA A 118 -12.95 -10.06 2.64
C ALA A 118 -11.98 -10.82 3.58
N SER A 119 -12.54 -11.30 4.69
CA SER A 119 -11.85 -12.25 5.57
C SER A 119 -11.81 -13.63 4.93
N ARG A 120 -10.77 -14.41 5.24
CA ARG A 120 -10.56 -15.77 4.78
C ARG A 120 -10.45 -16.73 5.96
N SER A 121 -10.66 -18.01 5.70
CA SER A 121 -10.44 -19.06 6.70
C SER A 121 -8.99 -19.02 7.21
N GLY A 122 -8.82 -19.03 8.52
CA GLY A 122 -7.51 -18.94 9.18
C GLY A 122 -7.03 -17.52 9.48
N ASP A 123 -7.77 -16.48 9.06
CA ASP A 123 -7.47 -15.11 9.50
C ASP A 123 -7.73 -14.96 11.00
N VAL A 124 -6.86 -14.19 11.67
CA VAL A 124 -6.94 -13.86 13.10
C VAL A 124 -7.30 -12.38 13.25
N ALA A 125 -8.31 -12.09 14.06
CA ALA A 125 -8.76 -10.73 14.31
C ALA A 125 -7.72 -9.91 15.09
N ARG A 126 -7.68 -8.59 14.82
CA ARG A 126 -6.90 -7.65 15.63
C ARG A 126 -7.49 -7.51 17.04
N SER A 127 -6.67 -7.07 17.99
CA SER A 127 -7.14 -6.59 19.29
C SER A 127 -6.75 -5.13 19.50
N VAL A 128 -7.62 -4.37 20.15
CA VAL A 128 -7.50 -2.92 20.32
C VAL A 128 -7.72 -2.53 21.78
N ALA A 129 -7.08 -1.45 22.22
CA ALA A 129 -7.33 -0.90 23.55
C ALA A 129 -8.70 -0.19 23.61
N SER A 130 -9.20 -0.01 24.83
CA SER A 130 -10.30 0.92 25.10
C SER A 130 -9.79 2.36 25.14
N GLY A 131 -10.59 3.30 24.61
CA GLY A 131 -10.28 4.72 24.59
C GLY A 131 -9.57 5.22 23.33
N THR A 132 -9.48 6.54 23.20
CA THR A 132 -8.83 7.26 22.10
C THR A 132 -7.39 7.61 22.47
N SER A 133 -6.48 7.59 21.50
CA SER A 133 -5.10 8.03 21.69
C SER A 133 -4.99 9.56 21.67
N ASN A 134 -3.80 10.08 21.95
CA ASN A 134 -3.44 11.48 21.74
C ASN A 134 -2.27 11.62 20.77
N SER A 135 -2.11 10.67 19.84
CA SER A 135 -0.99 10.63 18.91
C SER A 135 -0.96 11.79 17.92
N LEU A 136 -2.09 12.50 17.72
CA LEU A 136 -2.18 13.72 16.91
C LEU A 136 -2.81 14.86 17.73
N ALA A 137 -2.58 16.10 17.29
CA ALA A 137 -3.16 17.30 17.86
C ALA A 137 -4.64 17.48 17.45
N GLY A 138 -5.01 17.05 16.25
CA GLY A 138 -6.41 16.99 15.81
C GLY A 138 -6.56 17.14 14.29
N GLU A 139 -7.81 17.32 13.85
CA GLU A 139 -8.16 17.44 12.43
C GLU A 139 -7.43 18.57 11.70
N ALA A 140 -7.34 19.75 12.32
CA ALA A 140 -6.75 20.92 11.71
C ALA A 140 -5.27 20.72 11.33
N SER A 141 -4.49 20.05 12.18
CA SER A 141 -3.08 19.76 11.91
C SER A 141 -2.93 18.60 10.93
N PHE A 142 -3.73 17.54 11.07
CA PHE A 142 -3.71 16.42 10.12
C PHE A 142 -4.01 16.86 8.68
N ASN A 143 -4.92 17.82 8.50
CA ASN A 143 -5.26 18.35 7.18
C ASN A 143 -4.09 19.10 6.48
N GLN A 144 -2.97 19.35 7.17
CA GLN A 144 -1.78 19.97 6.59
C GLN A 144 -0.75 18.95 6.06
N TRP A 145 -0.85 17.67 6.44
CA TRP A 145 0.21 16.66 6.19
C TRP A 145 0.53 16.46 4.71
N TYR A 146 -0.48 16.40 3.84
CA TYR A 146 -0.31 16.09 2.41
C TYR A 146 -0.74 17.23 1.50
N ARG A 147 -0.62 18.46 1.99
CA ARG A 147 -0.98 19.70 1.28
C ARG A 147 0.15 20.71 1.43
N ASP A 148 0.45 21.43 0.35
CA ASP A 148 1.40 22.54 0.41
C ASP A 148 0.69 23.70 1.13
N VAL A 149 1.20 24.09 2.31
CA VAL A 149 0.60 25.13 3.14
C VAL A 149 1.65 26.21 3.41
N PRO A 150 1.49 27.43 2.85
CA PRO A 150 2.45 28.51 3.01
C PRO A 150 2.82 28.76 4.48
N GLY A 151 4.12 28.82 4.77
CA GLY A 151 4.65 29.02 6.12
C GLY A 151 4.69 27.77 7.00
N ILE A 152 3.98 26.68 6.64
CA ILE A 152 3.92 25.44 7.42
C ILE A 152 4.89 24.39 6.89
N ASN A 153 4.91 24.17 5.57
CA ASN A 153 5.79 23.17 4.95
C ASN A 153 6.44 23.68 3.66
N LEU A 154 7.52 23.01 3.24
CA LEU A 154 8.12 23.12 1.91
C LEU A 154 8.05 21.76 1.22
N SER A 155 7.92 21.73 -0.11
CA SER A 155 7.77 20.48 -0.85
C SER A 155 8.79 20.34 -1.98
N LYS A 156 9.14 19.10 -2.32
CA LYS A 156 9.87 18.76 -3.56
C LYS A 156 9.50 17.36 -4.05
N GLN A 157 9.83 17.07 -5.29
CA GLN A 157 9.67 15.72 -5.84
C GLN A 157 10.88 14.85 -5.46
N ILE A 158 10.61 13.63 -5.00
CA ILE A 158 11.60 12.61 -4.71
C ILE A 158 11.17 11.28 -5.35
N PRO A 159 11.92 10.75 -6.32
CA PRO A 159 11.64 9.45 -6.88
C PRO A 159 12.11 8.31 -5.96
N ILE A 160 11.41 7.18 -6.01
CA ILE A 160 11.92 5.88 -5.56
C ILE A 160 11.95 4.92 -6.74
N THR A 161 12.89 3.96 -6.73
CA THR A 161 12.99 2.95 -7.79
C THR A 161 12.81 1.56 -7.21
N LEU A 162 11.72 0.90 -7.57
CA LEU A 162 11.51 -0.50 -7.24
C LEU A 162 12.26 -1.37 -8.26
N LYS A 163 13.12 -2.26 -7.78
CA LYS A 163 13.87 -3.21 -8.59
C LYS A 163 13.13 -4.56 -8.61
N ARG A 164 12.98 -5.16 -9.79
CA ARG A 164 12.35 -6.48 -9.95
C ARG A 164 13.30 -7.58 -9.51
N THR A 165 12.83 -8.52 -8.71
CA THR A 165 13.56 -9.77 -8.45
C THR A 165 13.60 -10.61 -9.72
N GLN A 166 14.80 -10.99 -10.17
CA GLN A 166 15.02 -11.73 -11.42
C GLN A 166 14.17 -13.01 -11.49
N GLY A 167 13.52 -13.23 -12.63
CA GLY A 167 12.67 -14.42 -12.86
C GLY A 167 11.32 -14.38 -12.14
N SER A 168 10.91 -13.24 -11.60
CA SER A 168 9.62 -13.08 -10.90
C SER A 168 8.87 -11.81 -11.34
N ASN A 169 7.64 -11.64 -10.87
CA ASN A 169 6.87 -10.40 -10.94
C ASN A 169 6.99 -9.55 -9.66
N VAL A 170 7.93 -9.85 -8.76
CA VAL A 170 8.08 -9.14 -7.48
C VAL A 170 8.99 -7.92 -7.67
N TYR A 171 8.49 -6.75 -7.29
CA TYR A 171 9.20 -5.49 -7.27
C TYR A 171 9.45 -5.05 -5.82
N ILE A 172 10.67 -4.60 -5.54
CA ILE A 172 11.11 -4.20 -4.19
C ILE A 172 11.77 -2.83 -4.25
N PHE A 173 11.31 -1.91 -3.40
CA PHE A 173 12.13 -0.81 -2.90
C PHE A 173 12.42 -1.09 -1.42
N ASP A 174 13.67 -0.92 -1.01
CA ASP A 174 14.14 -1.21 0.34
C ASP A 174 15.25 -0.22 0.70
N ASP A 175 14.96 0.71 1.62
CA ASP A 175 15.89 1.76 2.03
C ASP A 175 17.25 1.21 2.48
N LYS A 176 17.26 0.01 3.06
CA LYS A 176 18.48 -0.64 3.58
C LYS A 176 19.40 -1.15 2.48
N ASN A 177 18.86 -1.41 1.29
CA ASN A 177 19.57 -1.96 0.14
C ASN A 177 19.63 -0.97 -1.04
N ASP A 178 19.02 0.21 -0.91
CA ASP A 178 19.08 1.27 -1.90
C ASP A 178 20.43 2.01 -1.84
N GLU A 179 21.00 2.33 -3.00
CA GLU A 179 22.32 2.97 -3.12
C GLU A 179 22.39 4.34 -2.43
N THR A 180 21.28 5.08 -2.40
CA THR A 180 21.19 6.37 -1.73
C THR A 180 20.92 6.20 -0.25
N PHE A 181 19.88 5.44 0.11
CA PHE A 181 19.36 5.40 1.48
C PHE A 181 20.15 4.49 2.43
N CYS A 182 20.83 3.46 1.91
CA CYS A 182 21.70 2.61 2.73
C CYS A 182 22.79 3.44 3.42
N SER A 183 23.40 4.39 2.69
CA SER A 183 24.42 5.29 3.23
C SER A 183 23.87 6.27 4.28
N ARG A 184 22.55 6.51 4.29
CA ARG A 184 21.85 7.38 5.26
C ARG A 184 21.33 6.60 6.47
N ASN A 185 21.48 5.28 6.49
CA ASN A 185 20.97 4.38 7.52
C ASN A 185 19.45 4.56 7.76
N GLY A 186 18.69 4.74 6.67
CA GLY A 186 17.24 4.92 6.69
C GLY A 186 16.72 5.75 5.52
N PHE A 187 15.40 5.79 5.38
CA PHE A 187 14.71 6.59 4.36
C PHE A 187 14.66 8.07 4.74
N PHE A 188 15.76 8.77 4.49
CA PHE A 188 15.88 10.21 4.79
C PHE A 188 16.04 11.02 3.50
N PRO A 189 14.97 11.20 2.70
CA PRO A 189 15.05 11.72 1.34
C PRO A 189 15.54 13.17 1.25
N ILE A 190 15.37 13.95 2.31
CA ILE A 190 15.61 15.39 2.33
C ILE A 190 16.67 15.82 3.35
N ASN A 191 17.61 14.92 3.71
CA ASN A 191 18.75 15.33 4.52
C ASN A 191 19.52 16.47 3.86
N ASN A 192 19.73 17.56 4.61
CA ASN A 192 20.35 18.83 4.19
C ASN A 192 19.58 19.63 3.11
N ASP A 193 18.33 19.28 2.82
CA ASP A 193 17.45 20.00 1.90
C ASP A 193 16.33 20.74 2.68
N LEU A 194 15.57 21.60 1.99
CA LEU A 194 14.37 22.26 2.51
C LEU A 194 14.62 23.03 3.82
N PHE A 195 13.94 22.73 4.93
CA PHE A 195 14.21 23.36 6.23
C PHE A 195 15.48 22.82 6.91
N GLY A 196 16.12 21.81 6.32
CA GLY A 196 17.34 21.20 6.80
C GLY A 196 17.07 19.99 7.70
N ASN A 197 18.09 19.59 8.45
CA ASN A 197 17.98 18.45 9.35
C ASN A 197 17.37 18.88 10.69
N SER A 198 16.66 17.96 11.33
CA SER A 198 16.22 18.12 12.71
C SER A 198 17.37 17.84 13.67
N GLY A 199 17.52 18.67 14.71
CA GLY A 199 18.44 18.38 15.82
C GLY A 199 17.88 17.29 16.76
N GLY A 200 18.57 17.00 17.87
CA GLY A 200 18.05 16.14 18.95
C GLY A 200 18.56 14.70 18.92
N SER A 201 17.84 13.80 19.60
CA SER A 201 18.18 12.36 19.67
C SER A 201 17.88 11.65 18.35
N GLY A 202 18.75 10.76 17.90
CA GLY A 202 18.63 10.05 16.62
C GLY A 202 19.95 10.01 15.87
N HIS A 203 19.93 9.64 14.59
CA HIS A 203 21.09 9.80 13.73
C HIS A 203 21.41 11.29 13.58
N ALA A 204 22.68 11.64 13.79
CA ALA A 204 23.13 13.02 13.57
C ALA A 204 22.85 13.44 12.12
N ASN A 205 22.57 14.73 11.93
CA ASN A 205 22.38 15.33 10.60
C ASN A 205 21.28 14.66 9.77
N THR A 206 20.12 14.42 10.39
CA THR A 206 18.99 13.74 9.75
C THR A 206 17.68 14.53 9.89
N ASN A 207 16.85 14.54 8.85
CA ASN A 207 15.49 15.08 8.87
C ASN A 207 14.48 13.97 9.21
N TYR A 208 13.77 14.12 10.33
CA TYR A 208 12.76 13.19 10.85
C TYR A 208 11.33 13.74 10.76
N HIS A 209 11.10 14.84 10.03
CA HIS A 209 9.84 15.56 10.11
C HIS A 209 9.30 15.86 8.73
N PHE A 210 8.82 14.81 8.06
CA PHE A 210 8.32 14.95 6.69
C PHE A 210 7.15 14.03 6.39
N THR A 211 6.40 14.38 5.35
CA THR A 211 5.46 13.46 4.71
C THR A 211 5.94 13.09 3.32
N TYR A 212 5.56 11.91 2.85
CA TYR A 212 5.82 11.46 1.49
C TYR A 212 4.53 10.90 0.88
N GLU A 213 4.20 11.39 -0.31
CA GLU A 213 2.99 11.01 -1.03
C GLU A 213 3.35 10.41 -2.38
N LEU A 214 2.74 9.28 -2.72
CA LEU A 214 2.86 8.59 -3.99
C LEU A 214 1.48 8.30 -4.58
N ASN A 215 1.34 8.50 -5.90
CA ASN A 215 0.18 8.11 -6.67
C ASN A 215 0.62 7.27 -7.88
N THR A 216 -0.01 6.12 -8.07
CA THR A 216 0.29 5.20 -9.16
C THR A 216 -0.97 4.42 -9.53
N GLU A 217 -0.91 3.67 -10.62
CA GLU A 217 -1.99 2.79 -11.08
C GLU A 217 -1.49 1.37 -11.26
N PHE A 218 -2.41 0.41 -11.13
CA PHE A 218 -2.16 -0.99 -11.49
C PHE A 218 -3.39 -1.60 -12.15
N THR A 219 -3.16 -2.59 -13.02
CA THR A 219 -4.24 -3.41 -13.58
C THR A 219 -4.43 -4.65 -12.70
N TYR A 220 -5.66 -4.86 -12.22
CA TYR A 220 -5.98 -6.02 -11.40
C TYR A 220 -6.19 -7.27 -12.26
N GLN A 221 -5.56 -8.37 -11.87
CA GLN A 221 -5.68 -9.68 -12.49
C GLN A 221 -6.14 -10.69 -11.44
N ALA A 222 -7.41 -11.08 -11.53
CA ALA A 222 -8.04 -11.95 -10.55
C ALA A 222 -7.30 -13.30 -10.45
N GLY A 223 -6.97 -13.71 -9.22
CA GLY A 223 -6.26 -14.97 -8.95
C GLY A 223 -4.79 -14.98 -9.37
N ALA A 224 -4.22 -13.88 -9.85
CA ALA A 224 -2.80 -13.79 -10.22
C ALA A 224 -1.87 -13.57 -9.01
N GLY A 225 -2.41 -13.56 -7.78
CA GLY A 225 -1.62 -13.28 -6.58
C GLY A 225 -1.13 -11.83 -6.49
N ASN A 226 -1.93 -10.89 -6.99
CA ASN A 226 -1.69 -9.46 -6.85
C ASN A 226 -1.65 -9.07 -5.35
N ARG A 227 -0.50 -8.58 -4.88
CA ARG A 227 -0.28 -8.19 -3.50
C ARG A 227 0.56 -6.92 -3.40
N PHE A 228 0.35 -6.18 -2.31
CA PHE A 228 1.18 -5.07 -1.91
C PHE A 228 1.49 -5.18 -0.42
N THR A 229 2.76 -5.04 -0.06
CA THR A 229 3.25 -5.06 1.32
C THR A 229 4.06 -3.80 1.55
N PHE A 230 3.78 -3.13 2.66
CA PHE A 230 4.66 -2.10 3.19
C PHE A 230 5.27 -2.55 4.51
N THR A 231 6.53 -2.16 4.76
CA THR A 231 7.18 -2.22 6.06
C THR A 231 7.86 -0.89 6.34
N GLY A 232 7.56 -0.30 7.50
CA GLY A 232 8.19 0.96 7.90
C GLY A 232 7.59 1.56 9.17
N ASP A 233 8.05 2.76 9.46
CA ASP A 233 7.66 3.64 10.57
C ASP A 233 7.80 5.09 10.09
N ASP A 234 6.99 6.06 10.54
CA ASP A 234 5.91 5.99 11.53
C ASP A 234 4.54 5.67 10.92
N ASP A 235 3.88 6.66 10.30
CA ASP A 235 2.50 6.55 9.82
C ASP A 235 2.43 6.22 8.32
N VAL A 236 1.63 5.23 7.95
CA VAL A 236 1.42 4.79 6.56
C VAL A 236 -0.06 4.48 6.31
N PHE A 237 -0.59 5.09 5.25
CA PHE A 237 -1.93 4.82 4.75
C PHE A 237 -1.86 4.50 3.26
N VAL A 238 -2.40 3.34 2.87
CA VAL A 238 -2.50 2.96 1.44
C VAL A 238 -3.95 2.77 1.08
N PHE A 239 -4.34 3.35 -0.05
CA PHE A 239 -5.68 3.31 -0.59
C PHE A 239 -5.66 2.65 -1.97
N VAL A 240 -6.64 1.79 -2.24
CA VAL A 240 -6.94 1.24 -3.56
C VAL A 240 -8.32 1.73 -3.95
N ASP A 241 -8.42 2.40 -5.11
CA ASP A 241 -9.67 2.98 -5.60
C ASP A 241 -10.37 3.87 -4.54
N GLY A 242 -9.57 4.66 -3.84
CA GLY A 242 -10.04 5.56 -2.78
C GLY A 242 -10.42 4.90 -1.46
N LYS A 243 -10.29 3.57 -1.30
CA LYS A 243 -10.59 2.84 -0.05
C LYS A 243 -9.33 2.40 0.67
N LEU A 244 -9.26 2.63 1.99
CA LEU A 244 -8.12 2.31 2.85
C LEU A 244 -7.90 0.79 2.95
N VAL A 245 -6.70 0.32 2.59
CA VAL A 245 -6.32 -1.11 2.59
C VAL A 245 -5.08 -1.43 3.43
N ILE A 246 -4.28 -0.42 3.80
CA ILE A 246 -3.20 -0.51 4.80
C ILE A 246 -3.35 0.68 5.75
N ASP A 247 -3.34 0.40 7.05
CA ASP A 247 -3.46 1.37 8.15
C ASP A 247 -2.42 0.99 9.21
N ILE A 248 -1.25 1.60 9.08
CA ILE A 248 -0.11 1.51 10.00
C ILE A 248 0.09 2.92 10.55
N GLY A 249 -0.80 3.36 11.43
CA GLY A 249 -0.72 4.68 12.04
C GLY A 249 0.09 4.67 13.33
N GLY A 250 0.54 5.85 13.75
CA GLY A 250 1.25 6.04 15.01
C GLY A 250 2.76 6.12 14.92
N THR A 251 3.36 6.50 16.04
CA THR A 251 4.82 6.52 16.19
C THR A 251 5.28 5.21 16.82
N HIS A 252 5.88 4.33 16.04
CA HIS A 252 6.25 2.97 16.43
C HIS A 252 7.47 2.51 15.65
N GLY A 253 8.17 1.46 16.10
CA GLY A 253 9.21 0.86 15.25
C GLY A 253 8.62 0.19 14.00
N ALA A 254 9.46 -0.06 13.00
CA ALA A 254 9.09 -0.68 11.74
C ALA A 254 8.03 -1.80 11.87
N THR A 255 6.88 -1.59 11.25
CA THR A 255 5.73 -2.51 11.23
C THR A 255 5.34 -2.83 9.80
N SER A 256 4.89 -4.06 9.55
CA SER A 256 4.44 -4.50 8.23
C SER A 256 2.92 -4.65 8.16
N GLN A 257 2.33 -4.41 7.00
CA GLN A 257 1.02 -4.93 6.59
C GLN A 257 1.01 -5.31 5.11
N THR A 258 0.23 -6.33 4.78
CA THR A 258 0.00 -6.82 3.42
C THR A 258 -1.47 -6.70 3.05
N ILE A 259 -1.74 -6.32 1.81
CA ILE A 259 -3.03 -6.50 1.15
C ILE A 259 -2.90 -7.42 -0.07
N GLU A 260 -3.80 -8.39 -0.16
CA GLU A 260 -4.01 -9.23 -1.34
C GLU A 260 -5.24 -8.70 -2.09
N MET A 261 -5.11 -8.37 -3.38
CA MET A 261 -6.18 -7.72 -4.15
C MET A 261 -7.41 -8.59 -4.33
N ASP A 262 -7.25 -9.91 -4.31
CA ASP A 262 -8.35 -10.89 -4.32
C ASP A 262 -9.25 -10.81 -3.06
N ARG A 263 -8.90 -9.99 -2.05
CA ARG A 263 -9.77 -9.71 -0.89
C ARG A 263 -10.70 -8.51 -1.13
N LEU A 264 -10.50 -7.76 -2.22
CA LEU A 264 -11.20 -6.51 -2.51
C LEU A 264 -12.30 -6.79 -3.54
N SER A 265 -13.51 -7.06 -3.07
CA SER A 265 -14.62 -7.53 -3.92
C SER A 265 -15.13 -6.53 -4.96
N TRP A 266 -14.74 -5.26 -4.85
CA TRP A 266 -15.08 -4.23 -5.83
C TRP A 266 -14.15 -4.23 -7.05
N LEU A 267 -13.01 -4.92 -6.98
CA LEU A 267 -12.09 -5.01 -8.11
C LEU A 267 -12.59 -6.01 -9.16
N GLN A 268 -12.56 -5.57 -10.41
CA GLN A 268 -12.94 -6.33 -11.59
C GLN A 268 -11.71 -6.71 -12.42
N ASN A 269 -11.65 -7.97 -12.86
CA ASN A 269 -10.51 -8.50 -13.60
C ASN A 269 -10.28 -7.73 -14.91
N GLY A 270 -9.04 -7.25 -15.12
CA GLY A 270 -8.64 -6.50 -16.31
C GLY A 270 -8.78 -4.98 -16.18
N GLU A 271 -9.47 -4.49 -15.15
CA GLU A 271 -9.63 -3.06 -14.89
C GLU A 271 -8.40 -2.47 -14.19
N THR A 272 -8.21 -1.16 -14.39
CA THR A 272 -7.10 -0.39 -13.81
C THR A 272 -7.60 0.47 -12.66
N TYR A 273 -6.86 0.48 -11.55
CA TYR A 273 -7.22 1.16 -10.31
C TYR A 273 -6.08 2.03 -9.79
N ASP A 274 -6.46 3.14 -9.15
CA ASP A 274 -5.55 3.98 -8.37
C ASP A 274 -5.00 3.21 -7.17
N LEU A 275 -3.69 3.32 -6.93
CA LEU A 275 -3.03 3.04 -5.67
C LEU A 275 -2.40 4.32 -5.15
N ARG A 276 -2.88 4.79 -4.01
CA ARG A 276 -2.36 5.99 -3.33
C ARG A 276 -1.71 5.61 -2.03
N PHE A 277 -0.54 6.16 -1.81
CA PHE A 277 0.31 5.85 -0.68
C PHE A 277 0.70 7.15 0.02
N PHE A 278 0.52 7.17 1.34
CA PHE A 278 0.74 8.31 2.19
C PHE A 278 1.59 7.87 3.37
N PHE A 279 2.74 8.51 3.54
CA PHE A 279 3.70 8.25 4.60
C PHE A 279 3.97 9.52 5.40
N ALA A 280 4.10 9.42 6.71
CA ALA A 280 4.58 10.51 7.55
C ALA A 280 5.63 9.99 8.53
N GLU A 281 6.84 10.53 8.44
CA GLU A 281 7.89 10.38 9.43
C GLU A 281 7.78 11.55 10.41
N ARG A 282 7.50 11.27 11.68
CA ARG A 282 7.19 12.34 12.64
C ARG A 282 7.73 12.12 14.03
N HIS A 283 8.57 11.10 14.22
CA HIS A 283 9.28 10.85 15.44
C HIS A 283 10.71 10.44 15.17
N ARG A 284 11.62 10.96 15.99
CA ARG A 284 13.00 10.49 16.03
C ARG A 284 13.08 9.01 16.37
N THR A 285 13.95 8.31 15.64
CA THR A 285 14.90 7.27 16.10
C THR A 285 15.44 6.53 14.87
N ALA A 286 14.56 6.22 13.93
CA ALA A 286 14.85 5.64 12.63
C ALA A 286 13.78 6.11 11.63
N SER A 287 14.02 5.88 10.34
CA SER A 287 12.98 5.97 9.31
C SER A 287 13.18 4.80 8.36
N ASN A 288 12.24 3.87 8.34
CA ASN A 288 12.31 2.64 7.55
C ASN A 288 11.24 2.71 6.46
N PHE A 289 11.61 2.35 5.24
CA PHE A 289 10.70 2.41 4.10
C PHE A 289 11.00 1.26 3.14
N ARG A 290 10.11 0.26 3.16
CA ARG A 290 10.18 -0.87 2.24
C ARG A 290 8.82 -1.14 1.60
N ILE A 291 8.81 -1.17 0.28
CA ILE A 291 7.68 -1.65 -0.53
C ILE A 291 8.07 -2.99 -1.15
N GLU A 292 7.18 -3.98 -1.06
CA GLU A 292 7.23 -5.19 -1.88
C GLU A 292 5.89 -5.43 -2.54
N THR A 293 5.87 -5.66 -3.84
CA THR A 293 4.62 -5.82 -4.58
C THR A 293 4.76 -6.76 -5.77
N THR A 294 3.67 -7.42 -6.14
CA THR A 294 3.52 -8.11 -7.44
C THR A 294 2.72 -7.29 -8.46
N LEU A 295 2.32 -6.08 -8.09
CA LEU A 295 1.60 -5.18 -8.98
C LEU A 295 2.58 -4.62 -10.00
N VAL A 296 2.20 -4.63 -11.27
CA VAL A 296 2.91 -3.89 -12.32
C VAL A 296 2.42 -2.46 -12.26
N LEU A 297 3.14 -1.64 -11.48
CA LEU A 297 2.81 -0.24 -11.22
C LEU A 297 3.17 0.64 -12.42
N ARG A 298 2.35 1.66 -12.68
CA ARG A 298 2.57 2.64 -13.76
C ARG A 298 2.88 4.02 -13.21
N ASN A 299 3.76 4.74 -13.89
CA ASN A 299 4.01 6.14 -13.58
C ASN A 299 2.80 7.00 -13.92
N LEU A 300 2.46 7.89 -13.01
CA LEU A 300 1.53 8.99 -13.24
C LEU A 300 2.31 10.31 -13.16
N GLU A 301 1.84 11.34 -13.86
CA GLU A 301 2.40 12.66 -13.69
C GLU A 301 2.22 13.12 -12.23
N PRO A 302 3.30 13.58 -11.57
CA PRO A 302 3.22 14.01 -10.19
C PRO A 302 2.38 15.29 -10.06
N PRO A 303 1.71 15.50 -8.90
CA PRO A 303 1.04 16.77 -8.63
C PRO A 303 2.06 17.93 -8.65
N GLN A 304 1.59 19.11 -9.03
CA GLN A 304 2.39 20.33 -9.07
C GLN A 304 2.93 20.64 -7.66
N THR A 305 4.24 20.86 -7.54
CA THR A 305 4.90 21.29 -6.30
C THR A 305 5.08 22.80 -6.31
N THR A 306 4.90 23.46 -5.18
CA THR A 306 5.19 24.89 -5.08
C THR A 306 6.65 25.12 -4.69
N ALA A 307 7.49 25.44 -5.66
CA ALA A 307 8.82 25.98 -5.39
C ALA A 307 8.69 27.49 -5.16
N LEU A 308 8.24 27.92 -3.98
CA LEU A 308 8.43 29.31 -3.57
C LEU A 308 9.89 29.45 -3.11
N PHE A 309 10.76 29.67 -4.08
CA PHE A 309 12.04 30.34 -3.86
C PHE A 309 11.76 31.84 -3.88
N ASP A 310 11.99 32.52 -2.77
CA ASP A 310 12.37 33.94 -2.76
C ASP A 310 13.84 34.09 -2.33
#